data_AF-A0A9P5QCH6-F1
#
_entry.id   AF-A0A9P5QCH6-F1
#
_cell.length_a   1.000
_cell.length_b   1.000
_cell.length_c   1.000
_cell.angle_alpha   90.00
_cell.angle_beta   90.00
_cell.angle_gamma   90.00
#
_symmetry.space_group_name_H-M   'P 1'
#
loop_
_entity.id
_entity.type
_entity.pdbx_description
1 polymer ?
#
loop_
_entity_poly.entity_id
_entity_poly.type
_entity_poly.pdbx_seq_one_letter_code
_entity_poly.pdbx_strand_id
1 'polypeptide(L)'
;MSHIQSANNEFFNKNAQKYDSFPQADEMIQHASEIIIQEFKASTSNERLENASVLDFGCGTGICAFKVAPSVKRLLGVDASEGMLQHLNHKLSTNPENSAIRNK
;
A
#
# COMPACT_ATOMS: atom_id res chain seq x y z
N MET A 1 17.47 2.35 -18.08
CA MET A 1 16.04 2.61 -17.81
C MET A 1 15.44 3.32 -19.01
N SER A 2 14.18 3.07 -19.35
CA SER A 2 13.51 3.81 -20.42
C SER A 2 13.31 5.27 -20.00
N HIS A 3 13.23 6.18 -20.96
CA HIS A 3 13.01 7.61 -20.72
C HIS A 3 11.70 7.87 -19.95
N ILE A 4 10.68 7.03 -20.18
CA ILE A 4 9.39 7.06 -19.49
C ILE A 4 9.52 6.62 -18.03
N GLN A 5 10.27 5.54 -17.76
CA GLN A 5 10.48 5.06 -16.39
C GLN A 5 11.17 6.12 -15.53
N SER A 6 12.21 6.76 -16.07
CA SER A 6 12.95 7.80 -15.36
C SER A 6 12.05 9.01 -15.06
N ALA A 7 11.25 9.47 -16.02
CA ALA A 7 10.31 10.57 -15.82
C ALA A 7 9.24 10.25 -14.76
N ASN A 8 8.68 9.03 -14.77
CA ASN A 8 7.73 8.58 -13.75
C ASN A 8 8.36 8.54 -12.35
N ASN A 9 9.55 7.97 -12.23
CA ASN A 9 10.26 7.92 -10.95
C ASN A 9 10.53 9.33 -10.41
N GLU A 10 10.97 10.26 -11.25
CA GLU A 10 11.19 11.65 -10.86
C GLU A 10 9.90 12.31 -10.35
N PHE A 11 8.79 12.13 -11.09
CA PHE A 11 7.48 12.63 -10.68
C PHE A 11 7.06 12.09 -9.30
N PHE A 12 7.09 10.78 -9.09
CA PHE A 12 6.63 10.20 -7.82
C PHE A 12 7.59 10.48 -6.66
N ASN A 13 8.91 10.47 -6.90
CA ASN A 13 9.89 10.88 -5.89
C ASN A 13 9.61 12.31 -5.39
N LYS A 14 9.35 13.24 -6.30
CA LYS A 14 9.08 14.65 -5.98
C LYS A 14 7.79 14.84 -5.17
N ASN A 15 6.80 13.97 -5.36
CA ASN A 15 5.47 14.13 -4.79
C ASN A 15 5.20 13.22 -3.57
N ALA A 16 6.10 12.31 -3.22
CA ALA A 16 5.88 11.29 -2.19
C ALA A 16 5.34 11.85 -0.85
N GLN A 17 5.94 12.92 -0.33
CA GLN A 17 5.53 13.52 0.96
C GLN A 17 4.12 14.15 0.95
N LYS A 18 3.62 14.49 -0.24
CA LYS A 18 2.30 15.12 -0.43
C LYS A 18 1.27 14.14 -0.98
N TYR A 19 1.68 12.91 -1.30
CA TYR A 19 0.81 11.97 -1.98
C TYR A 19 -0.42 11.60 -1.12
N ASP A 20 -0.24 11.55 0.19
CA ASP A 20 -1.33 11.27 1.13
C ASP A 20 -2.25 12.47 1.38
N SER A 21 -1.86 13.67 0.93
CA SER A 21 -2.63 14.90 1.15
C SER A 21 -3.74 15.13 0.12
N PHE A 22 -3.91 14.22 -0.85
CA PHE A 22 -4.99 14.24 -1.83
C PHE A 22 -6.22 13.50 -1.26
N PRO A 23 -7.26 14.19 -0.76
CA PRO A 23 -8.37 13.53 -0.05
C PRO A 23 -9.13 12.52 -0.90
N GLN A 24 -9.25 12.80 -2.21
CA GLN A 24 -9.89 11.89 -3.15
C GLN A 24 -9.14 10.55 -3.29
N ALA A 25 -7.82 10.56 -3.12
CA ALA A 25 -7.03 9.34 -3.18
C ALA A 25 -7.30 8.44 -1.95
N ASP A 26 -7.40 9.02 -0.76
CA ASP A 26 -7.69 8.24 0.46
C ASP A 26 -9.10 7.65 0.44
N GLU A 27 -10.13 8.44 0.08
CA GLU A 27 -11.51 7.94 -0.01
C GLU A 27 -11.66 6.83 -1.05
N MET A 28 -11.06 7.00 -2.23
CA MET A 28 -11.08 5.98 -3.27
C MET A 28 -10.37 4.70 -2.82
N ILE A 29 -9.18 4.83 -2.20
CA ILE A 29 -8.41 3.66 -1.74
C ILE A 29 -9.09 2.98 -0.56
N GLN A 30 -9.77 3.71 0.32
CA GLN A 30 -10.59 3.15 1.38
C GLN A 30 -11.63 2.20 0.79
N HIS A 31 -12.50 2.70 -0.08
CA HIS A 31 -13.54 1.90 -0.71
C HIS A 31 -12.97 0.73 -1.51
N ALA A 32 -11.90 0.96 -2.29
CA ALA A 32 -11.28 -0.10 -3.08
C ALA A 32 -10.72 -1.23 -2.19
N SER A 33 -10.02 -0.89 -1.10
CA SER A 33 -9.43 -1.87 -0.19
C SER A 33 -10.50 -2.71 0.52
N GLU A 34 -11.60 -2.09 0.94
CA GLU A 34 -12.74 -2.78 1.55
C GLU A 34 -13.38 -3.77 0.58
N ILE A 35 -13.66 -3.33 -0.65
CA ILE A 35 -14.25 -4.20 -1.68
C ILE A 35 -13.32 -5.37 -2.01
N ILE A 36 -12.01 -5.14 -2.17
CA ILE A 36 -11.03 -6.22 -2.40
C ILE A 36 -11.11 -7.28 -1.30
N ILE A 37 -11.13 -6.86 -0.03
CA ILE A 37 -11.21 -7.77 1.11
C ILE A 37 -12.54 -8.52 1.12
N GLN A 38 -13.66 -7.83 0.89
CA GLN A 38 -14.98 -8.44 0.90
C GLN A 38 -15.17 -9.45 -0.24
N GLU A 39 -14.79 -9.09 -1.46
CA GLU A 39 -14.90 -9.96 -2.63
C GLU A 39 -13.98 -11.17 -2.52
N PHE A 40 -12.74 -10.99 -2.02
CA PHE A 40 -11.85 -12.11 -1.78
C PHE A 40 -12.44 -13.08 -0.74
N LYS A 41 -12.98 -12.56 0.36
CA LYS A 41 -13.64 -13.35 1.39
C LYS A 41 -14.89 -14.07 0.86
N ALA A 42 -15.71 -13.39 0.06
CA ALA A 42 -16.94 -13.94 -0.50
C ALA A 42 -16.67 -15.04 -1.54
N SER A 43 -15.62 -14.88 -2.35
CA SER A 43 -15.22 -15.85 -3.36
C SER A 43 -14.35 -16.99 -2.80
N THR A 44 -13.82 -16.85 -1.59
CA THR A 44 -12.98 -17.87 -0.94
C THR A 44 -13.52 -18.22 0.45
N SER A 45 -12.93 -17.68 1.53
CA SER A 45 -13.38 -17.77 2.91
C SER A 45 -12.62 -16.78 3.80
N ASN A 46 -13.07 -16.59 5.04
CA ASN A 46 -12.29 -15.88 6.07
C ASN A 46 -10.91 -16.50 6.29
N GLU A 47 -10.85 -17.82 6.44
CA GLU A 47 -9.60 -18.53 6.69
C GLU A 47 -8.59 -18.35 5.55
N ARG A 48 -9.09 -18.33 4.29
CA ARG A 48 -8.24 -18.07 3.12
C ARG A 48 -7.70 -16.65 3.09
N LEU A 49 -8.50 -15.67 3.49
CA LEU A 49 -8.07 -14.27 3.62
C LEU A 49 -6.98 -14.12 4.68
N GLU A 50 -7.22 -14.65 5.88
CA GLU A 50 -6.26 -14.58 7.01
C GLU A 50 -4.92 -15.26 6.69
N ASN A 51 -4.94 -16.30 5.83
CA ASN A 51 -3.73 -17.01 5.39
C ASN A 51 -3.13 -16.46 4.07
N ALA A 52 -3.72 -15.43 3.47
CA ALA A 52 -3.30 -14.91 2.17
C ALA A 52 -1.92 -14.24 2.23
N SER A 53 -1.15 -14.42 1.15
CA SER A 53 0.06 -13.65 0.87
C SER A 53 -0.22 -12.69 -0.27
N VAL A 54 -0.09 -11.39 -0.02
CA VAL A 54 -0.48 -10.32 -0.95
C VAL A 54 0.75 -9.61 -1.52
N LEU A 55 0.69 -9.27 -2.81
CA LEU A 55 1.63 -8.36 -3.47
C LEU A 55 0.90 -7.06 -3.79
N ASP A 56 1.36 -5.94 -3.23
CA ASP A 56 0.93 -4.59 -3.60
C ASP A 56 1.94 -4.01 -4.60
N PHE A 57 1.59 -4.04 -5.88
CA PHE A 57 2.46 -3.66 -6.99
C PHE A 57 2.28 -2.18 -7.35
N GLY A 58 3.29 -1.36 -7.08
CA GLY A 58 3.17 0.11 -7.09
C GLY A 58 2.60 0.62 -5.77
N CYS A 59 3.12 0.12 -4.64
CA CYS A 59 2.54 0.36 -3.31
C CYS A 59 2.61 1.82 -2.84
N GLY A 60 3.43 2.66 -3.50
CA GLY A 60 3.56 4.07 -3.18
C GLY A 60 3.92 4.30 -1.71
N THR A 61 3.17 5.19 -1.08
CA THR A 61 3.25 5.53 0.35
C THR A 61 2.51 4.56 1.29
N GLY A 62 1.95 3.49 0.74
CA GLY A 62 1.31 2.40 1.50
C GLY A 62 -0.16 2.61 1.87
N ILE A 63 -0.89 3.54 1.25
CA ILE A 63 -2.30 3.82 1.61
C ILE A 63 -3.16 2.55 1.52
N CYS A 64 -3.01 1.75 0.46
CA CYS A 64 -3.72 0.48 0.30
C CYS A 64 -3.16 -0.60 1.24
N ALA A 65 -1.83 -0.76 1.26
CA ALA A 65 -1.15 -1.71 2.12
C ALA A 65 -1.58 -1.62 3.59
N PHE A 66 -1.74 -0.42 4.14
CA PHE A 66 -2.16 -0.23 5.54
C PHE A 66 -3.59 -0.68 5.83
N LYS A 67 -4.46 -0.67 4.82
CA LYS A 67 -5.85 -1.13 4.95
C LYS A 67 -5.98 -2.64 4.72
N VAL A 68 -5.15 -3.22 3.85
CA VAL A 68 -5.19 -4.65 3.50
C VAL A 68 -4.37 -5.53 4.45
N ALA A 69 -3.18 -5.07 4.86
CA ALA A 69 -2.27 -5.86 5.70
C ALA A 69 -2.93 -6.41 6.99
N PRO A 70 -3.79 -5.67 7.72
CA PRO A 70 -4.44 -6.19 8.92
C PRO A 70 -5.26 -7.47 8.71
N SER A 71 -5.80 -7.69 7.51
CA SER A 71 -6.66 -8.84 7.21
C SER A 71 -5.93 -10.08 6.68
N VAL A 72 -4.66 -9.96 6.30
CA VAL A 72 -3.91 -11.03 5.64
C VAL A 72 -2.71 -11.51 6.46
N LYS A 73 -2.10 -12.63 6.04
CA LYS A 73 -0.94 -13.21 6.71
C LYS A 73 0.32 -12.37 6.52
N ARG A 74 0.55 -11.96 5.26
CA ARG A 74 1.71 -11.16 4.86
C ARG A 74 1.41 -10.31 3.64
N LEU A 75 2.03 -9.14 3.57
CA LEU A 75 1.92 -8.25 2.42
C LEU A 75 3.32 -7.77 2.00
N LEU A 76 3.66 -7.97 0.73
CA LEU A 76 4.86 -7.42 0.11
C LEU A 76 4.48 -6.21 -0.73
N GLY A 77 4.90 -5.02 -0.32
CA GLY A 77 4.81 -3.81 -1.13
C GLY A 77 6.04 -3.65 -2.01
N VAL A 78 5.84 -3.38 -3.29
CA VAL A 78 6.93 -3.03 -4.23
C VAL A 78 6.62 -1.73 -4.94
N ASP A 79 7.62 -0.88 -5.12
CA ASP A 79 7.51 0.35 -5.89
C ASP A 79 8.85 0.66 -6.56
N ALA A 80 8.81 1.33 -7.71
CA ALA A 80 9.99 1.76 -8.44
C ALA A 80 10.52 3.13 -7.98
N SER A 81 9.70 3.91 -7.27
CA SER A 81 10.04 5.20 -6.68
C SER A 81 10.63 5.01 -5.29
N GLU A 82 11.92 5.31 -5.15
CA GLU A 82 12.60 5.27 -3.86
C GLU A 82 11.98 6.26 -2.86
N GLY A 83 11.60 7.46 -3.31
CA GLY A 83 10.95 8.46 -2.46
C GLY A 83 9.62 7.97 -1.88
N MET A 84 8.84 7.20 -2.64
CA MET A 84 7.62 6.55 -2.16
C MET A 84 7.91 5.54 -1.05
N LEU A 85 8.87 4.63 -1.28
CA LEU A 85 9.27 3.63 -0.30
C LEU A 85 9.88 4.25 0.97
N GLN A 86 10.65 5.32 0.83
CA GLN A 86 11.18 6.07 1.99
C GLN A 86 10.04 6.65 2.83
N HIS A 87 9.01 7.23 2.20
CA HIS A 87 7.86 7.76 2.91
C HIS A 87 7.01 6.65 3.56
N LEU A 88 6.77 5.53 2.86
CA LEU A 88 6.14 4.34 3.43
C LEU A 88 6.88 3.85 4.68
N ASN A 89 8.21 3.70 4.60
CA ASN A 89 9.04 3.25 5.73
C ASN A 89 9.04 4.26 6.89
N HIS A 90 8.99 5.55 6.59
CA HIS A 90 8.81 6.59 7.60
C HIS A 90 7.48 6.37 8.34
N LYS A 91 6.36 6.24 7.62
CA LYS A 91 5.03 6.00 8.21
C LYS A 91 4.96 4.71 9.03
N LEU A 92 5.61 3.64 8.59
CA LEU A 92 5.74 2.39 9.35
C LEU A 92 6.52 2.56 10.67
N SER A 93 7.44 3.52 10.72
CA SER A 93 8.31 3.75 11.88
C SER A 93 7.77 4.80 12.85
N THR A 94 6.96 5.74 12.37
CA THR A 94 6.50 6.90 13.16
C THR A 94 5.02 6.89 13.50
N ASN A 95 4.17 6.13 12.78
CA ASN A 95 2.77 5.97 13.14
C ASN A 95 2.57 4.69 13.97
N PRO A 96 2.17 4.80 15.26
CA PRO A 96 1.93 3.65 16.13
C PRO A 96 0.92 2.64 15.56
N GLU A 97 -0.10 3.09 14.83
CA GLU A 97 -1.13 2.23 14.22
C GLU A 97 -0.53 1.30 13.16
N ASN A 98 0.52 1.76 12.48
CA ASN A 98 1.20 1.01 11.42
C ASN A 98 2.35 0.13 11.95
N SER A 99 2.73 0.27 13.22
CA SER A 99 3.88 -0.46 13.79
C SER A 99 3.70 -1.99 13.76
N ALA A 100 2.48 -2.46 14.00
CA ALA A 100 2.13 -3.88 13.92
C ALA A 100 2.17 -4.43 12.48
N ILE A 101 1.98 -3.56 11.48
CA ILE A 101 1.96 -3.92 10.07
C ILE A 101 3.38 -4.25 9.57
N ARG A 102 4.41 -3.60 10.10
CA ARG A 102 5.79 -3.81 9.67
C ARG A 102 6.26 -5.27 9.73
N ASN A 103 5.68 -6.05 10.64
CA ASN A 103 6.06 -7.45 10.89
C ASN A 103 5.06 -8.46 10.28
N LYS A 104 4.10 -8.00 9.47
CA LYS A 104 3.22 -8.88 8.70
C LYS A 104 3.85 -9.24 7.36
#